data_AF-A0AAU6MV60-F1
#
_entry.id   AF-A0AAU6MV60-F1
#
_cell.length_a   1.000
_cell.length_b   1.000
_cell.length_c   1.000
_cell.angle_alpha   90.00
_cell.angle_beta   90.00
_cell.angle_gamma   90.00
#
_symmetry.space_group_name_H-M   'P 1'
#
loop_
_entity.id
_entity.type
_entity.pdbx_description
1 polymer ?
#
loop_
_entity_poly.entity_id
_entity_poly.type
_entity_poly.pdbx_seq_one_letter_code
_entity_poly.pdbx_strand_id
1 'polypeptide(L)'
;MNARANTPDQINADGSTAFHLKRACNGCGDLLGDLDDRDVDKCGNLADARAECPNCHPLVDLEAKGCRTWHLTRRDLGSIDDAIDQYGIYAKGYWEDIDGKLTVTGLRIGAGNDRVVAKFGDWIIRHPNGKWSTHPAPGTGAATP
;
A
#
# COMPACT_ATOMS: atom_id res chain seq x y z
N MET A 1 -8.08 6.87 14.37
CA MET A 1 -6.95 6.93 15.32
C MET A 1 -5.88 7.81 14.69
N ASN A 2 -5.17 8.64 15.47
CA ASN A 2 -4.11 9.50 14.94
C ASN A 2 -2.75 8.78 15.03
N ALA A 3 -1.84 9.08 14.10
CA ALA A 3 -0.47 8.61 14.17
C ALA A 3 0.18 9.06 15.50
N ARG A 4 1.00 8.19 16.08
CA ARG A 4 1.70 8.48 17.34
C ARG A 4 2.86 9.44 17.06
N ALA A 5 3.33 10.14 18.10
CA ALA A 5 4.47 11.04 17.96
C ALA A 5 5.75 10.26 17.55
N ASN A 6 6.56 10.89 16.71
CA ASN A 6 7.92 10.45 16.41
C ASN A 6 8.89 11.22 17.33
N THR A 7 9.51 10.54 18.29
CA THR A 7 10.57 11.17 19.09
C THR A 7 11.80 11.43 18.19
N PRO A 8 12.32 12.66 18.11
CA PRO A 8 13.53 12.93 17.34
C PRO A 8 14.74 12.17 17.89
N ASP A 9 15.69 11.86 17.00
CA ASP A 9 16.96 11.24 17.39
C ASP A 9 17.79 12.20 18.23
N GLN A 10 18.53 11.67 19.21
CA GLN A 10 19.41 12.41 20.09
C GLN A 10 20.86 12.03 19.83
N ILE A 11 21.71 13.03 19.61
CA ILE A 11 23.17 12.84 19.55
C ILE A 11 23.76 12.98 20.96
N ASN A 12 24.52 11.99 21.39
CA ASN A 12 25.18 11.94 22.68
C ASN A 12 26.54 12.66 22.65
N ALA A 13 27.07 12.99 23.82
CA ALA A 13 28.35 13.70 23.96
C ALA A 13 29.55 12.91 23.41
N ASP A 14 29.46 11.58 23.34
CA ASP A 14 30.47 10.69 22.76
C ASP A 14 30.34 10.53 21.23
N GLY A 15 29.37 11.20 20.60
CA GLY A 15 29.09 11.15 19.17
C GLY A 15 28.17 10.00 18.74
N SER A 16 27.68 9.17 19.68
CA SER A 16 26.69 8.13 19.37
C SER A 16 25.28 8.71 19.21
N THR A 17 24.38 7.98 18.54
CA THR A 17 22.96 8.37 18.37
C THR A 17 22.07 7.46 19.20
N ALA A 18 21.30 8.05 20.10
CA ALA A 18 20.13 7.41 20.70
C ALA A 18 18.90 7.71 19.84
N PHE A 19 18.14 6.68 19.48
CA PHE A 19 16.91 6.82 18.71
C PHE A 19 15.82 5.90 19.26
N HIS A 20 14.57 6.28 19.02
CA HIS A 20 13.43 5.40 19.25
C HIS A 20 13.13 4.64 17.98
N LEU A 21 13.00 3.31 18.08
CA LEU A 21 12.60 2.48 16.95
C LEU A 21 11.22 2.95 16.45
N LYS A 22 11.11 3.15 15.14
CA LYS A 22 9.88 3.64 14.52
C LYS A 22 9.03 2.49 14.04
N ARG A 23 7.72 2.65 14.14
CA ARG A 23 6.74 1.76 13.56
C ARG A 23 6.42 2.22 12.13
N ALA A 24 6.41 1.29 11.19
CA ALA A 24 5.99 1.52 9.81
C ALA A 24 4.69 0.76 9.50
N CYS A 25 3.85 1.31 8.64
CA CYS A 25 2.65 0.64 8.15
C CYS A 25 3.02 -0.60 7.34
N ASN A 26 2.48 -1.77 7.69
CA ASN A 26 2.73 -3.03 6.96
C ASN A 26 2.22 -3.02 5.51
N GLY A 27 1.31 -2.10 5.18
CA GLY A 27 0.79 -1.91 3.83
C GLY A 27 1.65 -0.97 2.99
N CYS A 28 1.68 0.32 3.37
CA CYS A 28 2.30 1.36 2.55
C CYS A 28 3.71 1.78 2.99
N GLY A 29 4.17 1.35 4.16
CA GLY A 29 5.50 1.69 4.68
C GLY A 29 5.59 3.05 5.38
N ASP A 30 4.53 3.85 5.43
CA ASP A 30 4.54 5.15 6.13
C ASP A 30 4.88 4.99 7.62
N LEU A 31 5.66 5.93 8.17
CA LEU A 31 5.97 5.96 9.60
C LEU A 31 4.74 6.38 10.42
N LEU A 32 4.44 5.61 11.46
CA LEU A 32 3.24 5.78 12.30
C LEU A 32 3.54 6.19 13.74
N GLY A 33 4.78 6.62 14.00
CA GLY A 33 5.28 6.99 15.33
C GLY A 33 6.29 6.01 15.90
N ASP A 34 6.63 6.22 17.16
CA ASP A 34 7.51 5.31 17.91
C ASP A 34 6.83 3.95 18.18
N LEU A 35 7.63 2.89 18.13
CA LEU A 35 7.25 1.53 18.52
C LEU A 35 7.20 1.42 20.05
N ASP A 36 6.18 0.75 20.58
CA ASP A 36 6.09 0.40 22.00
C ASP A 36 5.73 -1.10 22.22
N ASP A 37 5.77 -1.56 23.47
CA ASP A 37 5.62 -2.98 23.81
C ASP A 37 4.30 -3.62 23.33
N ARG A 38 3.23 -2.83 23.16
CA ARG A 38 1.94 -3.35 22.65
C ARG A 38 1.97 -3.66 21.16
N ASP A 39 2.94 -3.13 20.43
CA ASP A 39 3.12 -3.40 19.00
C ASP A 39 3.85 -4.73 18.76
N VAL A 40 4.35 -5.39 19.82
CA VAL A 40 5.09 -6.66 19.75
C VAL A 40 4.30 -7.76 20.47
N ASP A 41 3.99 -8.84 19.77
CA ASP A 41 3.33 -9.99 20.40
C ASP A 41 4.30 -10.79 21.30
N LYS A 42 3.76 -11.76 22.04
CA LYS A 42 4.56 -12.63 22.93
C LYS A 42 5.64 -13.46 22.23
N CYS A 43 5.61 -13.55 20.90
CA CYS A 43 6.57 -14.27 20.06
C CYS A 43 7.59 -13.32 19.41
N GLY A 44 7.48 -12.00 19.64
CA GLY A 44 8.35 -11.00 19.02
C GLY A 44 7.86 -10.52 17.64
N ASN A 45 6.66 -10.88 17.20
CA ASN A 45 6.14 -10.41 15.92
C ASN A 45 5.56 -9.01 16.07
N LEU A 46 5.81 -8.16 15.07
CA LEU A 46 5.19 -6.85 14.98
C LEU A 46 3.72 -6.97 14.56
N ALA A 47 2.84 -6.28 15.29
CA ALA A 47 1.42 -6.19 14.97
C ALA A 47 1.20 -5.50 13.62
N ASP A 48 0.12 -5.87 12.92
CA ASP A 48 -0.31 -5.17 11.72
C ASP A 48 -0.84 -3.77 12.09
N ALA A 49 -0.08 -2.74 11.73
CA ALA A 49 -0.39 -1.35 12.03
C ALA A 49 -1.28 -0.68 10.97
N ARG A 50 -1.74 -1.40 9.94
CA ARG A 50 -2.58 -0.82 8.85
C ARG A 50 -3.86 -0.19 9.38
N ALA A 51 -4.43 -0.70 10.47
CA ALA A 51 -5.64 -0.14 11.09
C ALA A 51 -5.42 1.25 11.72
N GLU A 52 -4.17 1.63 12.02
CA GLU A 52 -3.82 2.95 12.55
C GLU A 52 -3.31 3.92 11.47
N CYS A 53 -2.97 3.41 10.29
CA CYS A 53 -2.45 4.20 9.17
C CYS A 53 -3.59 4.97 8.46
N PRO A 54 -3.53 6.30 8.33
CA PRO A 54 -4.58 7.06 7.65
C PRO A 54 -4.81 6.63 6.19
N ASN A 55 -3.76 6.20 5.50
CA ASN A 55 -3.87 5.73 4.12
C ASN A 55 -4.41 4.29 4.03
N CYS A 56 -3.94 3.39 4.90
CA CYS A 56 -4.29 1.96 4.79
C CYS A 56 -5.49 1.53 5.65
N HIS A 57 -5.92 2.33 6.61
CA HIS A 57 -7.10 2.03 7.43
C HIS A 57 -8.36 1.78 6.58
N PRO A 58 -8.67 2.59 5.52
CA PRO A 58 -9.77 2.29 4.62
C PRO A 58 -9.69 0.92 3.95
N LEU A 59 -8.48 0.41 3.68
CA LEU A 59 -8.29 -0.93 3.10
C LEU A 59 -8.63 -2.02 4.11
N VAL A 60 -8.24 -1.85 5.37
CA VAL A 60 -8.60 -2.77 6.46
C VAL A 60 -10.12 -2.82 6.63
N ASP A 61 -10.80 -1.68 6.57
CA ASP A 61 -12.27 -1.62 6.61
C ASP A 61 -12.93 -2.32 5.43
N LEU A 62 -12.32 -2.26 4.24
CA LEU A 62 -12.80 -2.96 3.05
C LEU A 62 -12.58 -4.46 3.14
N GLU A 63 -11.41 -4.89 3.63
CA GLU A 63 -11.09 -6.30 3.91
C GLU A 63 -12.09 -6.89 4.91
N ALA A 64 -12.43 -6.16 5.97
CA ALA A 64 -13.45 -6.55 6.95
C ALA A 64 -14.85 -6.70 6.33
N LYS A 65 -15.14 -5.99 5.23
CA LYS A 65 -16.38 -6.13 4.44
C LYS A 65 -16.30 -7.23 3.38
N GLY A 66 -15.23 -8.03 3.37
CA GLY A 66 -15.01 -9.14 2.46
C GLY A 66 -14.35 -8.77 1.13
N CYS A 67 -13.82 -7.55 0.99
CA CYS A 67 -13.02 -7.20 -0.18
C CYS A 67 -11.68 -7.95 -0.16
N ARG A 68 -11.14 -8.23 -1.34
CA ARG A 68 -9.73 -8.63 -1.49
C ARG A 68 -8.91 -7.45 -1.99
N THR A 69 -7.74 -7.27 -1.42
CA THR A 69 -6.85 -6.14 -1.69
C THR A 69 -5.48 -6.66 -2.10
N TRP A 70 -4.82 -5.98 -3.04
CA TRP A 70 -3.46 -6.27 -3.45
C TRP A 70 -2.68 -4.98 -3.62
N HIS A 71 -1.50 -4.86 -3.00
CA HIS A 71 -0.59 -3.76 -3.25
C HIS A 71 0.17 -4.02 -4.55
N LEU A 72 -0.07 -3.20 -5.56
CA LEU A 72 0.52 -3.39 -6.88
C LEU A 72 1.97 -2.88 -6.88
N THR A 73 2.92 -3.81 -6.84
CA THR A 73 4.34 -3.50 -7.04
C THR A 73 4.83 -4.08 -8.37
N ARG A 74 5.98 -3.61 -8.87
CA ARG A 74 6.62 -4.21 -10.05
C ARG A 74 7.00 -5.68 -9.82
N ARG A 75 7.29 -6.06 -8.56
CA ARG A 75 7.65 -7.43 -8.19
C ARG A 75 6.45 -8.36 -8.23
N ASP A 76 5.30 -7.87 -7.77
CA ASP A 76 4.12 -8.72 -7.54
C ASP A 76 3.13 -8.70 -8.71
N LEU A 77 3.34 -7.82 -9.71
CA LEU A 77 2.46 -7.66 -10.87
C LEU A 77 2.05 -9.00 -11.50
N GLY A 78 2.99 -9.90 -11.76
CA GLY A 78 2.68 -11.19 -12.39
C GLY A 78 1.75 -12.05 -11.52
N SER A 79 2.03 -12.15 -10.23
CA SER A 79 1.18 -12.93 -9.30
C SER A 79 -0.21 -12.33 -9.11
N ILE A 80 -0.33 -10.99 -9.21
CA ILE A 80 -1.61 -10.29 -9.13
C ILE A 80 -2.40 -10.50 -10.43
N ASP A 81 -1.74 -10.42 -11.59
CA ASP A 81 -2.33 -10.71 -12.90
C ASP A 81 -2.92 -12.13 -12.92
N ASP A 82 -2.12 -13.14 -12.52
CA ASP A 82 -2.55 -14.53 -12.42
C ASP A 82 -3.75 -14.71 -11.47
N ALA A 83 -3.77 -13.99 -10.34
CA ALA A 83 -4.88 -14.04 -9.38
C ALA A 83 -6.16 -13.39 -9.94
N ILE A 84 -6.03 -12.38 -10.79
CA ILE A 84 -7.17 -11.71 -11.44
C ILE A 84 -7.75 -12.62 -12.54
N ASP A 85 -6.89 -13.29 -13.31
CA ASP A 85 -7.28 -14.23 -14.36
C ASP A 85 -8.16 -15.38 -13.84
N GLN A 86 -7.96 -15.81 -12.60
CA GLN A 86 -8.82 -16.82 -11.95
C GLN A 86 -10.29 -16.40 -11.82
N TYR A 87 -10.60 -15.11 -11.92
CA TYR A 87 -11.98 -14.61 -11.95
C TYR A 87 -12.55 -14.48 -13.37
N GLY A 88 -11.81 -14.91 -14.39
CA GLY A 88 -12.19 -14.74 -15.80
C GLY A 88 -12.16 -13.29 -16.26
N ILE A 89 -11.40 -12.43 -15.56
CA ILE A 89 -11.27 -11.01 -15.86
C ILE A 89 -9.92 -10.78 -16.51
N TYR A 90 -9.93 -10.16 -17.69
CA TYR A 90 -8.70 -9.82 -18.39
C TYR A 90 -7.93 -8.72 -17.67
N ALA A 91 -6.68 -8.99 -17.27
CA ALA A 91 -5.73 -7.98 -16.83
C ALA A 91 -4.53 -7.89 -17.78
N LYS A 92 -3.88 -6.73 -17.81
CA LYS A 92 -2.66 -6.51 -18.61
C LYS A 92 -1.88 -5.33 -18.06
N GLY A 93 -0.55 -5.39 -18.16
CA GLY A 93 0.32 -4.25 -17.89
C GLY A 93 -0.18 -2.96 -18.57
N TYR A 94 -0.28 -1.88 -17.80
CA TYR A 94 -0.62 -0.55 -18.29
C TYR A 94 0.66 0.16 -18.73
N TRP A 95 0.69 0.58 -19.99
CA TRP A 95 1.86 1.18 -20.62
C TRP A 95 1.67 2.68 -20.82
N GLU A 96 2.69 3.45 -20.48
CA GLU A 96 2.76 4.90 -20.71
C GLU A 96 4.05 5.24 -21.43
N ASP A 97 4.03 6.35 -22.17
CA ASP A 97 5.25 6.95 -22.69
C ASP A 97 5.87 7.81 -21.57
N ILE A 98 7.04 7.41 -21.09
CA ILE A 98 7.86 8.17 -20.15
C ILE A 98 9.18 8.46 -20.85
N ASP A 99 9.46 9.74 -21.08
CA ASP A 99 10.69 10.22 -21.72
C ASP A 99 10.99 9.55 -23.08
N GLY A 100 9.95 9.36 -23.90
CA GLY A 100 10.05 8.76 -25.23
C GLY A 100 10.17 7.23 -25.21
N LYS A 101 9.94 6.61 -24.06
CA LYS A 101 10.02 5.16 -23.88
C LYS A 101 8.72 4.60 -23.32
N LEU A 102 8.15 3.65 -24.07
CA LEU A 102 7.02 2.87 -23.61
C LEU A 102 7.41 2.03 -22.38
N THR A 103 6.78 2.33 -21.24
CA THR A 103 7.11 1.79 -19.93
C THR A 103 5.86 1.26 -19.27
N VAL A 104 5.91 0.04 -18.71
CA VAL A 104 4.85 -0.45 -17.83
C VAL A 104 4.90 0.32 -16.53
N THR A 105 3.80 0.98 -16.17
CA THR A 105 3.65 1.81 -14.97
C THR A 105 2.57 1.29 -14.01
N GLY A 106 1.90 0.20 -14.38
CA GLY A 106 0.84 -0.37 -13.57
C GLY A 106 0.13 -1.54 -14.23
N LEU A 107 -1.09 -1.80 -13.78
CA LEU A 107 -1.93 -2.88 -14.26
C LEU A 107 -3.32 -2.33 -14.61
N ARG A 108 -3.79 -2.68 -15.80
CA ARG A 108 -5.17 -2.46 -16.23
C ARG A 108 -5.97 -3.72 -16.01
N ILE A 109 -7.18 -3.57 -15.47
CA ILE A 109 -8.14 -4.63 -15.18
C ILE A 109 -9.42 -4.36 -15.99
N GLY A 110 -9.85 -5.35 -16.76
CA GLY A 110 -10.97 -5.26 -17.69
C GLY A 110 -10.61 -4.64 -19.05
N ALA A 111 -11.65 -4.36 -19.83
CA ALA A 111 -11.54 -3.82 -21.18
C ALA A 111 -12.56 -2.68 -21.42
N GLY A 112 -12.38 -1.92 -22.50
CA GLY A 112 -13.27 -0.83 -22.85
C GLY A 112 -13.14 0.39 -21.93
N ASN A 113 -14.23 1.15 -21.81
CA ASN A 113 -14.28 2.41 -21.04
C ASN A 113 -14.43 2.17 -19.53
N ASP A 114 -14.95 1.01 -19.12
CA ASP A 114 -15.17 0.65 -17.71
C ASP A 114 -13.95 -0.03 -17.07
N ARG A 115 -12.80 0.00 -17.75
CA ARG A 115 -11.55 -0.56 -17.23
C ARG A 115 -11.10 0.19 -15.98
N VAL A 116 -10.48 -0.55 -15.07
CA VAL A 116 -9.79 0.00 -13.91
C VAL A 116 -8.30 0.00 -14.20
N VAL A 117 -7.58 1.05 -13.79
CA VAL A 117 -6.12 1.12 -13.91
C VAL A 117 -5.53 1.45 -12.54
N ALA A 118 -4.65 0.58 -12.05
CA ALA A 118 -3.85 0.80 -10.86
C ALA A 118 -2.41 1.10 -11.29
N LYS A 119 -1.79 2.13 -10.73
CA LYS A 119 -0.36 2.42 -10.88
C LYS A 119 0.46 1.60 -9.89
N PHE A 120 1.76 1.47 -10.13
CA PHE A 120 2.65 0.93 -9.11
C PHE A 120 2.60 1.78 -7.84
N GLY A 121 2.42 1.11 -6.69
CA GLY A 121 2.16 1.71 -5.39
C GLY A 121 0.67 1.76 -5.01
N ASP A 122 -0.23 1.71 -5.98
CA ASP A 122 -1.66 1.67 -5.71
C ASP A 122 -2.07 0.29 -5.18
N TRP A 123 -3.24 0.27 -4.55
CA TRP A 123 -3.93 -0.95 -4.16
C TRP A 123 -5.04 -1.26 -5.16
N ILE A 124 -5.08 -2.50 -5.62
CA ILE A 124 -6.19 -3.07 -6.38
C ILE A 124 -7.19 -3.64 -5.37
N ILE A 125 -8.46 -3.32 -5.54
CA ILE A 125 -9.54 -3.78 -4.67
C ILE A 125 -10.56 -4.56 -5.51
N ARG A 126 -10.84 -5.80 -5.08
CA ARG A 126 -11.97 -6.58 -5.54
C ARG A 126 -13.08 -6.59 -4.51
N HIS A 127 -14.26 -6.13 -4.92
CA HIS A 127 -15.45 -6.12 -4.10
C HIS A 127 -16.20 -7.46 -4.16
N PRO A 128 -16.93 -7.86 -3.10
CA PRO A 128 -17.73 -9.09 -3.10
C PRO A 128 -18.75 -9.19 -4.23
N ASN A 129 -19.27 -8.04 -4.70
CA ASN A 129 -20.22 -7.96 -5.81
C ASN A 129 -19.57 -8.14 -7.20
N GLY A 130 -18.27 -8.43 -7.25
CA GLY A 130 -17.55 -8.63 -8.49
C GLY A 130 -16.87 -7.38 -9.05
N LYS A 131 -17.20 -6.18 -8.57
CA LYS A 131 -16.61 -4.92 -9.06
C LYS A 131 -15.15 -4.77 -8.63
N TRP A 132 -14.42 -3.96 -9.41
CA TRP A 132 -13.04 -3.60 -9.15
C TRP A 132 -12.92 -2.10 -8.90
N SER A 133 -12.00 -1.70 -8.03
CA SER A 133 -11.61 -0.30 -7.83
C SER A 133 -10.13 -0.23 -7.44
N THR A 134 -9.60 0.99 -7.33
CA THR A 134 -8.26 1.23 -6.80
C THR A 134 -8.31 2.10 -5.56
N HIS A 135 -7.24 2.03 -4.77
CA HIS A 135 -6.94 2.98 -3.71
C HIS A 135 -5.50 3.47 -3.89
N PRO A 136 -5.27 4.78 -3.92
CA PRO A 136 -3.96 5.33 -4.30
C PRO A 136 -2.87 5.04 -3.27
N ALA A 137 -1.61 5.05 -3.72
CA ALA A 137 -0.45 5.07 -2.83
C ALA A 137 -0.46 6.33 -1.91
N PRO A 138 0.28 6.32 -0.79
CA PRO A 138 0.56 7.55 -0.05
C PRO A 138 1.28 8.58 -0.95
N GLY A 139 0.96 9.86 -0.79
CA GLY A 139 1.63 10.95 -1.53
C GLY A 139 1.17 11.15 -2.98
N THR A 140 0.37 10.24 -3.55
CA THR A 140 -0.28 10.45 -4.86
C THR A 140 -1.53 11.34 -4.79
N GLY A 141 -1.97 11.73 -3.59
CA GLY A 141 -2.98 12.76 -3.38
C GLY A 141 -2.35 14.14 -3.27
N ALA A 142 -2.52 14.95 -4.33
CA ALA A 142 -2.07 16.35 -4.50
C ALA A 142 -0.61 16.56 -4.94
N ALA A 143 -0.36 16.30 -6.23
CA ALA A 143 0.36 17.27 -7.05
C ALA A 143 -0.64 17.92 -8.01
N THR A 144 -1.09 19.14 -7.70
CA THR A 144 -1.68 20.08 -8.67
C THR A 144 -1.54 21.50 -8.14
N PRO A 145 -1.23 22.51 -8.98
CA PRO A 145 -0.67 22.49 -10.33
C PRO A 145 0.83 22.73 -10.37
#